data_AF-A0A2S2QYX5-F1
#
_entry.id   AF-A0A2S2QYX5-F1
#
_cell.length_a   1.000
_cell.length_b   1.000
_cell.length_c   1.000
_cell.angle_alpha   90.00
_cell.angle_beta   90.00
_cell.angle_gamma   90.00
#
_symmetry.space_group_name_H-M   'P 1'
#
loop_
_entity.id
_entity.type
_entity.pdbx_description
1 polymer ?
#
loop_
_entity_poly.entity_id
_entity_poly.type
_entity_poly.pdbx_seq_one_letter_code
_entity_poly.pdbx_strand_id
1 'polypeptide(L)'
;MNLPTIQTQRRSFYSFAESMNLLKKTKELAAVHSMKDSCTGNDIFLKVKESIFTLGRNFNILKGVTTDGGRNMCGAHTGLVGNICKAVFETGAAAPMAIYCIIHQQALCGKNAPISEVMNIVVQNVNYIRKSALSHRQFKNFLAEIESEYPVFLIIAKFVGSAEVTS
;
A
#
# COMPACT_ATOMS: atom_id res chain seq x y z
N MET A 1 32.72 -31.53 1.81
CA MET A 1 31.90 -31.28 0.60
C MET A 1 30.86 -30.24 0.98
N ASN A 2 30.98 -29.02 0.44
CA ASN A 2 30.14 -27.89 0.83
C ASN A 2 28.70 -28.08 0.34
N LEU A 3 27.73 -27.88 1.23
CA LEU A 3 26.31 -27.78 0.91
C LEU A 3 26.07 -26.57 -0.01
N PRO A 4 25.22 -26.69 -1.05
CA PRO A 4 24.88 -25.55 -1.89
C PRO A 4 24.09 -24.51 -1.10
N THR A 5 24.53 -23.27 -1.24
CA THR A 5 24.04 -22.05 -0.60
C THR A 5 22.57 -21.81 -0.91
N ILE A 6 21.85 -21.40 0.13
CA ILE A 6 20.47 -20.91 0.21
C ILE A 6 19.99 -20.23 -1.10
N GLN A 7 18.83 -20.67 -1.60
CA GLN A 7 18.09 -20.01 -2.69
C GLN A 7 17.99 -18.50 -2.42
N THR A 8 18.65 -17.70 -3.25
CA THR A 8 18.48 -16.25 -3.29
C THR A 8 17.01 -15.96 -3.57
N GLN A 9 16.30 -15.45 -2.56
CA GLN A 9 14.93 -14.97 -2.69
C GLN A 9 14.94 -13.83 -3.73
N ARG A 10 14.54 -14.11 -4.98
CA ARG A 10 14.49 -13.10 -6.04
C ARG A 10 13.53 -11.99 -5.61
N ARG A 11 14.04 -10.79 -5.38
CA ARG A 11 13.23 -9.61 -5.11
C ARG A 11 12.91 -8.95 -6.45
N SER A 12 11.64 -8.68 -6.71
CA SER A 12 11.19 -8.02 -7.94
C SER A 12 10.83 -6.57 -7.64
N PHE A 13 11.27 -5.64 -8.47
CA PHE A 13 10.86 -4.24 -8.42
C PHE A 13 9.87 -3.97 -9.56
N TYR A 14 8.77 -3.31 -9.22
CA TYR A 14 7.70 -2.96 -10.16
C TYR A 14 7.65 -1.45 -10.31
N SER A 15 7.73 -0.95 -11.54
CA SER A 15 7.57 0.47 -11.84
C SER A 15 6.33 0.67 -12.70
N PHE A 16 5.32 1.31 -12.13
CA PHE A 16 4.12 1.73 -12.86
C PHE A 16 4.26 3.18 -13.28
N ALA A 17 3.86 3.50 -14.51
CA ALA A 17 3.78 4.86 -15.00
C ALA A 17 2.31 5.25 -15.21
N GLU A 18 1.95 6.43 -14.73
CA GLU A 18 0.66 7.03 -14.99
C GLU A 18 0.89 8.30 -15.79
N SER A 19 0.27 8.39 -16.96
CA SER A 19 0.33 9.56 -17.83
C SER A 19 -1.04 10.22 -17.88
N MET A 20 -1.07 11.54 -17.79
CA MET A 20 -2.31 12.32 -17.83
C MET A 20 -2.14 13.45 -18.83
N ASN A 21 -2.97 13.43 -19.87
CA ASN A 21 -3.13 14.56 -20.79
C ASN A 21 -4.54 15.15 -20.60
N LEU A 22 -4.77 16.37 -21.11
CA LEU A 22 -6.00 17.16 -20.94
C LEU A 22 -7.32 16.41 -21.18
N LEU A 23 -7.32 15.32 -21.94
CA LEU A 23 -8.52 14.57 -22.32
C LEU A 23 -8.51 13.10 -21.86
N LYS A 24 -7.39 12.58 -21.35
CA LYS A 24 -7.26 11.15 -21.05
C LYS A 24 -6.24 10.88 -19.97
N LYS A 25 -6.64 10.01 -19.04
CA LYS A 25 -5.77 9.40 -18.04
C LYS A 25 -5.48 7.96 -18.45
N THR A 26 -4.20 7.61 -18.59
CA THR A 26 -3.75 6.25 -18.89
C THR A 26 -2.86 5.74 -17.76
N LYS A 27 -3.08 4.49 -17.37
CA LYS A 27 -2.26 3.75 -16.41
C LYS A 27 -1.63 2.58 -17.14
N GLU A 28 -0.32 2.55 -17.19
CA GLU A 28 0.42 1.53 -17.93
C GLU A 28 1.59 1.01 -17.10
N LEU A 29 1.90 -0.28 -17.25
CA LEU A 29 3.07 -0.88 -16.65
C LEU A 29 4.28 -0.49 -17.51
N ALA A 30 5.15 0.38 -16.99
CA ALA A 30 6.32 0.84 -17.72
C ALA A 30 7.40 -0.24 -17.83
N ALA A 31 7.68 -0.93 -16.71
CA ALA A 31 8.67 -2.00 -16.67
C ALA A 31 8.55 -2.86 -15.42
N VAL A 32 9.09 -4.08 -15.53
CA VAL A 32 9.33 -4.99 -14.40
C VAL A 32 10.79 -5.39 -14.41
N HIS A 33 11.47 -5.17 -13.30
CA HIS A 33 12.89 -5.49 -13.16
C HIS A 33 13.11 -6.53 -12.07
N SER A 34 13.90 -7.56 -12.38
CA SER A 34 14.39 -8.50 -11.38
C SER A 34 15.64 -7.94 -10.72
N MET A 35 15.66 -7.87 -9.38
CA MET A 35 16.80 -7.41 -8.58
C MET A 35 17.43 -8.63 -7.90
N LYS A 36 18.70 -8.94 -8.22
CA LYS A 36 19.37 -10.16 -7.74
C LYS A 36 20.31 -9.92 -6.56
N ASP A 37 20.97 -8.76 -6.51
CA ASP A 37 22.09 -8.54 -5.59
C ASP A 37 21.74 -7.54 -4.48
N SER A 38 21.20 -6.39 -4.84
CA SER A 38 20.90 -5.29 -3.93
C SER A 38 19.63 -4.55 -4.31
N CYS A 39 19.02 -3.90 -3.33
CA CYS A 39 17.85 -3.05 -3.49
C CYS A 39 18.06 -1.70 -2.81
N THR A 40 19.25 -1.10 -2.97
CA THR A 40 19.47 0.28 -2.50
C THR A 40 18.68 1.26 -3.36
N GLY A 41 18.50 2.49 -2.88
CA GLY A 41 17.81 3.51 -3.68
C GLY A 41 18.52 3.85 -4.99
N ASN A 42 19.84 3.69 -5.04
CA ASN A 42 20.61 3.86 -6.28
C ASN A 42 20.35 2.71 -7.26
N ASP A 43 20.35 1.46 -6.80
CA ASP A 43 20.12 0.30 -7.69
C ASP A 43 18.74 0.39 -8.35
N ILE A 44 17.73 0.77 -7.56
CA ILE A 44 16.36 0.96 -8.05
C ILE A 44 16.30 2.16 -9.00
N PHE A 45 16.96 3.27 -8.67
CA PHE A 45 17.01 4.45 -9.53
C PHE A 45 17.61 4.14 -10.91
N LEU A 46 18.69 3.37 -10.97
CA LEU A 46 19.31 2.97 -12.24
C LEU A 46 18.31 2.20 -13.13
N LYS A 47 17.52 1.31 -12.54
CA LYS A 47 16.47 0.57 -13.26
C LYS A 47 15.29 1.44 -13.71
N VAL A 48 14.88 2.40 -12.89
CA VAL A 48 13.87 3.39 -13.28
C VAL A 48 14.38 4.28 -14.42
N LYS A 49 15.63 4.74 -14.34
CA LYS A 49 16.30 5.54 -15.36
C LYS A 49 16.39 4.79 -16.69
N GLU A 50 16.79 3.52 -16.65
CA GLU A 50 16.78 2.61 -17.80
C GLU A 50 15.39 2.56 -18.45
N SER A 51 14.33 2.30 -17.67
CA SER A 51 12.96 2.26 -18.18
C SER A 51 12.47 3.56 -18.81
N ILE A 52 12.75 4.70 -18.19
CA ILE A 52 12.35 6.01 -18.71
C ILE A 52 13.01 6.25 -20.08
N PHE A 53 14.29 5.90 -20.22
CA PHE A 53 14.99 6.03 -21.51
C PHE A 53 14.51 5.03 -22.56
N THR A 54 14.23 3.77 -22.19
CA THR A 54 13.64 2.79 -23.12
C THR A 54 12.30 3.26 -23.67
N LEU A 55 11.53 4.02 -22.88
CA LEU A 55 10.28 4.65 -23.33
C LEU A 55 10.48 5.92 -24.18
N GLY A 56 11.74 6.30 -24.47
CA GLY A 56 12.07 7.53 -25.20
C GLY A 56 11.71 8.81 -24.43
N ARG A 57 11.67 8.74 -23.09
CA ARG A 57 11.32 9.86 -22.21
C ARG A 57 12.55 10.34 -21.43
N ASN A 58 12.39 11.48 -20.77
CA ASN A 58 13.38 12.07 -19.86
C ASN A 58 12.68 12.46 -18.54
N PHE A 59 13.43 12.72 -17.48
CA PHE A 59 12.92 13.11 -16.17
C PHE A 59 12.18 14.44 -16.16
N ASN A 60 12.37 15.32 -17.15
CA ASN A 60 11.67 16.60 -17.25
C ASN A 60 10.13 16.49 -17.31
N ILE A 61 9.60 15.36 -17.79
CA ILE A 61 8.14 15.13 -17.84
C ILE A 61 7.56 14.61 -16.51
N LEU A 62 8.40 14.21 -15.56
CA LEU A 62 7.95 13.59 -14.32
C LEU A 62 7.35 14.64 -13.37
N LYS A 63 6.10 14.43 -12.93
CA LYS A 63 5.40 15.32 -12.00
C LYS A 63 5.26 14.77 -10.59
N GLY A 64 5.36 13.46 -10.43
CA GLY A 64 5.24 12.83 -9.12
C GLY A 64 5.79 11.41 -9.09
N VAL A 65 6.12 10.96 -7.88
CA VAL A 65 6.60 9.61 -7.58
C VAL A 65 5.84 9.10 -6.37
N THR A 66 5.21 7.94 -6.51
CA THR A 66 4.56 7.26 -5.39
C THR A 66 5.39 6.05 -4.98
N THR A 67 5.76 5.93 -3.69
CA THR A 67 6.58 4.84 -3.18
C THR A 67 6.01 4.24 -1.89
N ASP A 68 6.40 3.02 -1.53
CA ASP A 68 5.91 2.30 -0.36
C ASP A 68 6.48 2.79 0.98
N GLY A 69 7.26 3.88 1.03
CA GLY A 69 7.82 4.38 2.28
C GLY A 69 9.12 3.70 2.72
N GLY A 70 9.63 2.69 2.00
CA GLY A 70 10.86 1.99 2.35
C GLY A 70 12.07 2.93 2.44
N ARG A 71 13.04 2.63 3.33
CA ARG A 71 14.23 3.49 3.52
C ARG A 71 15.03 3.69 2.22
N ASN A 72 15.15 2.62 1.43
CA ASN A 72 15.75 2.63 0.09
C ASN A 72 14.94 3.44 -0.94
N MET A 73 13.65 3.67 -0.70
CA MET A 73 12.79 4.43 -1.60
C MET A 73 12.78 5.92 -1.26
N CYS A 74 12.63 6.27 0.02
CA CYS A 74 12.27 7.63 0.44
C CYS A 74 13.43 8.49 0.96
N GLY A 75 14.65 7.93 1.06
CA GLY A 75 15.82 8.70 1.50
C GLY A 75 16.09 9.91 0.60
N ALA A 76 16.28 11.09 1.21
CA ALA A 76 16.49 12.35 0.50
C ALA A 76 17.79 12.39 -0.33
N HIS A 77 18.83 11.70 0.14
CA HIS A 77 20.14 11.70 -0.51
C HIS A 77 20.48 10.40 -1.26
N THR A 78 20.09 9.26 -0.70
CA THR A 78 20.47 7.92 -1.20
C THR A 78 19.26 7.05 -1.58
N GLY A 79 18.04 7.53 -1.32
CA GLY A 79 16.82 6.84 -1.71
C GLY A 79 16.46 7.08 -3.17
N LEU A 80 15.57 6.25 -3.72
CA LEU A 80 15.03 6.41 -5.07
C LEU A 80 14.49 7.82 -5.30
N VAL A 81 13.62 8.32 -4.42
CA VAL A 81 12.98 9.64 -4.53
C VAL A 81 14.04 10.74 -4.56
N GLY A 82 15.04 10.68 -3.67
CA GLY A 82 16.15 11.64 -3.65
C GLY A 82 16.92 11.67 -4.98
N ASN A 83 17.25 10.50 -5.53
CA ASN A 83 17.95 10.39 -6.82
C ASN A 83 17.09 10.88 -7.99
N ILE A 84 15.79 10.59 -8.00
CA ILE A 84 14.86 11.12 -8.99
C ILE A 84 14.79 12.65 -8.91
N CYS A 85 14.66 13.23 -7.72
CA CYS A 85 14.62 14.68 -7.55
C CYS A 85 15.89 15.36 -8.10
N LYS A 86 17.08 14.78 -7.86
CA LYS A 86 18.33 15.27 -8.45
C LYS A 86 18.29 15.21 -9.99
N ALA A 87 17.88 14.07 -10.55
CA ALA A 87 17.80 13.89 -12.00
C ALA A 87 16.80 14.85 -12.67
N VAL A 88 15.67 15.17 -12.02
CA VAL A 88 14.71 16.17 -12.51
C VAL A 88 15.29 17.59 -12.42
N PHE A 89 16.01 17.89 -11.33
CA PHE A 89 16.66 19.19 -11.16
C PHE A 89 17.73 19.46 -12.22
N GLU A 90 18.50 18.43 -12.60
CA GLU A 90 19.49 18.49 -13.69
C GLU A 90 18.85 18.85 -15.05
N THR A 91 17.55 18.60 -15.26
CA THR A 91 16.84 19.02 -16.48
C THR A 91 16.29 20.45 -16.41
N GLY A 92 16.49 21.17 -15.31
CA GLY A 92 15.89 22.49 -15.06
C GLY A 92 14.38 22.46 -14.77
N ALA A 93 13.82 21.28 -14.50
CA ALA A 93 12.41 21.12 -14.19
C ALA A 93 12.16 21.23 -12.67
N ALA A 94 10.94 21.61 -12.29
CA ALA A 94 10.53 21.64 -10.88
C ALA A 94 10.56 20.22 -10.27
N ALA A 95 10.92 20.14 -8.99
CA ALA A 95 10.98 18.87 -8.27
C ALA A 95 9.62 18.14 -8.31
N PRO A 96 9.61 16.81 -8.52
CA PRO A 96 8.37 16.04 -8.55
C PRO A 96 7.78 15.91 -7.14
N MET A 97 6.45 15.78 -7.06
CA MET A 97 5.79 15.48 -5.79
C MET A 97 6.15 14.06 -5.33
N ALA A 98 6.64 13.92 -4.11
CA ALA A 98 6.88 12.61 -3.49
C ALA A 98 5.68 12.22 -2.62
N ILE A 99 5.05 11.09 -2.94
CA ILE A 99 3.84 10.60 -2.27
C ILE A 99 4.11 9.22 -1.69
N TYR A 100 3.65 8.98 -0.47
CA TYR A 100 3.63 7.64 0.10
C TYR A 100 2.43 6.85 -0.41
N CYS A 101 2.62 5.58 -0.73
CA CYS A 101 1.55 4.71 -1.18
C CYS A 101 0.42 4.66 -0.14
N ILE A 102 -0.81 4.97 -0.57
CA ILE A 102 -1.98 5.01 0.31
C ILE A 102 -2.23 3.66 0.99
N ILE A 103 -1.91 2.55 0.33
CA ILE A 103 -2.04 1.20 0.89
C ILE A 103 -1.06 1.01 2.06
N HIS A 104 0.17 1.51 1.92
CA HIS A 104 1.16 1.45 2.99
C HIS A 104 0.75 2.35 4.17
N GLN A 105 0.28 3.57 3.88
CA GLN A 105 -0.23 4.49 4.90
C GLN A 105 -1.43 3.90 5.64
N GLN A 106 -2.37 3.29 4.93
CA GLN A 106 -3.52 2.61 5.55
C GLN A 106 -3.08 1.46 6.47
N ALA A 107 -2.12 0.64 6.04
CA ALA A 107 -1.58 -0.44 6.87
C ALA A 107 -0.85 0.09 8.12
N LEU A 108 -0.11 1.19 8.00
CA LEU A 108 0.52 1.86 9.15
C LEU A 108 -0.50 2.45 10.10
N CYS A 109 -1.51 3.15 9.59
CA CYS A 109 -2.61 3.69 10.38
C CYS A 109 -3.34 2.57 11.13
N GLY A 110 -3.63 1.44 10.48
CA GLY A 110 -4.27 0.29 11.15
C GLY A 110 -3.44 -0.28 12.30
N LYS A 111 -2.11 -0.31 12.17
CA LYS A 111 -1.20 -0.79 13.23
C LYS A 111 -1.07 0.18 14.41
N ASN A 112 -1.10 1.48 14.12
CA ASN A 112 -0.80 2.52 15.11
C ASN A 112 -2.06 3.24 15.63
N ALA A 113 -3.22 2.99 15.04
CA ALA A 113 -4.48 3.52 15.55
C ALA A 113 -4.73 2.92 16.94
N PRO A 114 -5.00 3.75 17.98
CA PRO A 114 -5.37 3.29 19.31
C PRO A 114 -6.83 2.80 19.32
N ILE A 115 -7.18 1.92 18.38
CA ILE A 115 -8.54 1.42 18.19
C ILE A 115 -8.75 0.09 18.91
N SER A 116 -7.72 -0.44 19.59
CA SER A 116 -7.80 -1.69 20.36
C SER A 116 -8.94 -1.67 21.38
N GLU A 117 -9.10 -0.56 22.10
CA GLU A 117 -10.17 -0.43 23.10
C GLU A 117 -11.57 -0.42 22.45
N VAL A 118 -11.72 0.31 21.35
CA VAL A 118 -12.97 0.33 20.58
C VAL A 118 -13.26 -1.07 20.01
N MET A 119 -12.25 -1.74 19.47
CA MET A 119 -12.39 -3.10 18.94
C MET A 119 -12.73 -4.12 20.03
N ASN A 120 -12.17 -3.99 21.23
CA ASN A 120 -12.54 -4.84 22.37
C ASN A 120 -14.02 -4.70 22.71
N ILE A 121 -14.52 -3.47 22.79
CA ILE A 121 -15.95 -3.18 23.04
C ILE A 121 -16.81 -3.76 21.92
N VAL A 122 -16.41 -3.60 20.65
CA VAL A 122 -17.14 -4.13 19.50
C VAL A 122 -17.19 -5.67 19.53
N VAL A 123 -16.07 -6.33 19.81
CA VAL A 123 -15.99 -7.79 19.93
C VAL A 123 -16.86 -8.31 21.08
N GLN A 124 -16.84 -7.64 22.23
CA GLN A 124 -17.72 -7.99 23.36
C GLN A 124 -19.19 -7.90 23.00
N ASN A 125 -19.61 -6.83 22.31
CA ASN A 125 -20.98 -6.67 21.85
C ASN A 125 -21.39 -7.74 20.84
N VAL A 126 -20.53 -8.06 19.86
CA VAL A 126 -20.78 -9.13 18.89
C VAL A 126 -20.90 -10.48 19.60
N ASN A 127 -20.04 -10.77 20.57
CA ASN A 127 -20.11 -12.00 21.36
C ASN A 127 -21.40 -12.06 22.19
N TYR A 128 -21.85 -10.95 22.77
CA TYR A 128 -23.12 -10.87 23.48
C TYR A 128 -24.32 -11.16 22.56
N ILE A 129 -24.35 -10.57 21.36
CA ILE A 129 -25.39 -10.82 20.37
C ILE A 129 -25.42 -12.30 19.97
N ARG A 130 -24.25 -12.93 19.80
CA ARG A 130 -24.11 -14.36 19.44
C ARG A 130 -24.41 -15.31 20.58
N LYS A 131 -24.31 -14.87 21.84
CA LYS A 131 -24.41 -15.74 23.03
C LYS A 131 -25.73 -16.48 23.14
N SER A 132 -26.83 -15.90 22.63
CA SER A 132 -28.15 -16.53 22.73
C SER A 132 -29.09 -16.16 21.58
N ALA A 133 -30.05 -17.05 21.29
CA ALA A 133 -31.10 -16.80 20.31
C ALA A 133 -31.97 -15.58 20.68
N LEU A 134 -32.15 -15.31 21.98
CA LEU A 134 -32.89 -14.15 22.47
C LEU A 134 -32.14 -12.85 22.15
N SER A 135 -30.86 -12.78 22.51
CA SER A 135 -29.99 -11.62 22.24
C SER A 135 -29.92 -11.33 20.73
N HIS A 136 -29.78 -12.36 19.90
CA HIS A 136 -29.80 -12.23 18.45
C HIS A 136 -31.14 -11.70 17.92
N ARG A 137 -32.28 -12.21 18.42
CA ARG A 137 -33.61 -11.74 18.01
C ARG A 137 -33.87 -10.29 18.44
N GLN A 138 -33.50 -9.92 19.66
CA GLN A 138 -33.64 -8.55 20.16
C GLN A 138 -32.81 -7.57 19.32
N PHE A 139 -31.57 -7.92 19.01
CA PHE A 139 -30.73 -7.09 18.15
C PHE A 139 -31.28 -6.99 16.72
N LYS A 140 -31.80 -8.09 16.16
CA LYS A 140 -32.47 -8.07 14.85
C LYS A 140 -33.66 -7.12 14.83
N ASN A 141 -34.49 -7.13 15.88
CA ASN A 141 -35.64 -6.23 15.98
C ASN A 141 -35.20 -4.78 16.11
N PHE A 142 -34.20 -4.50 16.94
CA PHE A 142 -33.61 -3.16 17.07
C PHE A 142 -33.10 -2.62 15.72
N LEU A 143 -32.40 -3.44 14.92
CA LEU A 143 -31.95 -3.03 13.58
C LEU A 143 -33.11 -2.74 12.63
N ALA A 144 -34.23 -3.45 12.76
CA ALA A 144 -35.43 -3.19 11.96
C ALA A 144 -36.12 -1.89 12.40
N GLU A 145 -36.15 -1.59 13.70
CA GLU A 145 -36.73 -0.36 14.26
C GLU A 145 -35.97 0.90 13.81
N ILE A 146 -34.65 0.81 13.66
CA ILE A 146 -33.83 1.94 13.17
C ILE A 146 -33.68 1.95 11.64
N GLU A 147 -34.41 1.08 10.92
CA GLU A 147 -34.34 0.94 9.47
C GLU A 147 -32.89 0.75 8.94
N SER A 148 -32.09 -0.05 9.66
CA SER A 148 -30.69 -0.29 9.33
C SER A 148 -30.53 -0.91 7.94
N GLU A 149 -29.70 -0.28 7.10
CA GLU A 149 -29.27 -0.82 5.81
C GLU A 149 -28.48 -2.13 5.95
N TYR A 150 -27.86 -2.37 7.12
CA TYR A 150 -27.03 -3.54 7.37
C TYR A 150 -27.80 -4.59 8.19
N PRO A 151 -28.00 -5.82 7.65
CA PRO A 151 -28.58 -6.92 8.40
C PRO A 151 -27.59 -7.47 9.45
N VAL A 152 -28.13 -8.11 10.51
CA VAL A 152 -27.36 -8.71 11.62
C VAL A 152 -26.21 -9.59 11.13
N PHE A 153 -26.46 -10.41 10.10
CA PHE A 153 -25.44 -11.28 9.51
C PHE A 153 -24.24 -10.49 8.95
N LEU A 154 -24.46 -9.37 8.26
CA LEU A 154 -23.38 -8.56 7.72
C LEU A 154 -22.59 -7.84 8.82
N ILE A 155 -23.26 -7.47 9.92
CA ILE A 155 -22.58 -6.88 11.09
C ILE A 155 -21.69 -7.94 11.74
N ILE A 156 -22.21 -9.13 12.03
CA ILE A 156 -21.44 -10.19 12.69
C ILE A 156 -20.29 -10.69 11.79
N ALA A 157 -20.54 -10.96 10.50
CA ALA A 157 -19.52 -11.51 9.59
C ALA A 157 -18.30 -10.58 9.43
N LYS A 158 -18.50 -9.25 9.42
CA LYS A 158 -17.40 -8.28 9.31
C LYS A 158 -16.46 -8.27 10.53
N PHE A 159 -16.98 -8.59 11.72
CA PHE A 159 -16.18 -8.58 12.96
C PHE A 159 -15.63 -9.96 13.33
N VAL A 160 -16.27 -11.05 12.90
CA VAL A 160 -15.75 -12.42 13.10
C VAL A 160 -14.49 -12.67 12.28
N GLY A 161 -14.41 -12.15 11.05
CA GLY A 161 -13.19 -12.26 10.22
C GLY A 161 -11.95 -11.52 10.77
N SER A 162 -12.11 -10.70 11.81
CA SER A 162 -11.00 -10.00 12.48
C SER A 162 -10.48 -10.72 13.73
N ALA A 163 -11.23 -11.70 14.27
CA ALA A 163 -10.86 -12.44 15.48
C ALA A 163 -10.05 -13.72 15.20
N GLU A 164 -10.13 -14.28 13.99
CA GLU A 164 -9.36 -15.46 13.58
C GLU A 164 -7.94 -15.14 13.07
N VAL A 165 -7.58 -13.84 12.98
CA VAL A 165 -6.24 -13.38 12.54
C VAL A 165 -5.29 -13.11 13.71
N THR A 166 -5.74 -13.32 14.96
CA THR A 166 -4.94 -13.11 16.17
C THR A 166 -4.73 -14.35 17.04
N SER A 167 -4.87 -15.56 16.47
CA SER A 167 -4.50 -16.82 17.13
C SER A 167 -3.41 -17.56 16.36
#